data_AF-A0A1G6KZQ6-F1
#
_entry.id   AF-A0A1G6KZQ6-F1
#
_cell.length_a   1.000
_cell.length_b   1.000
_cell.length_c   1.000
_cell.angle_alpha   90.00
_cell.angle_beta   90.00
_cell.angle_gamma   90.00
#
_symmetry.space_group_name_H-M   'P 1'
#
loop_
_entity.id
_entity.type
_entity.pdbx_description
1 polymer ?
#
loop_
_entity_poly.entity_id
_entity_poly.type
_entity_poly.pdbx_seq_one_letter_code
_entity_poly.pdbx_strand_id
1 'polypeptide(L)'
;MKFEDIFKNFVKTKFIRNLRYEPHIVETISFIKPEYYSNILVFYKQINYLKSILLEHLPKENIYECNVENLENCTFDIKFDCIVIFLCKNSSNQYSIYKIIQSISNADLFIVDYLMGNKLFNLALRLSDKTSYNDIKQKIPSIFEEKFLLIDELISKKNNITIKKFST
;
A
#
# COMPACT_ATOMS: atom_id res chain seq x y z
N MET A 1 0.64 10.34 -24.69
CA MET A 1 2.05 9.90 -24.60
C MET A 1 2.07 8.41 -24.34
N LYS A 2 2.88 7.65 -25.07
CA LYS A 2 3.03 6.20 -24.83
C LYS A 2 3.92 6.01 -23.59
N PHE A 3 3.63 4.99 -22.78
CA PHE A 3 4.31 4.63 -21.52
C PHE A 3 5.86 4.73 -21.59
N GLU A 4 6.42 4.42 -22.75
CA GLU A 4 7.86 4.44 -23.05
C GLU A 4 8.49 5.84 -23.03
N ASP A 5 7.73 6.90 -23.36
CA ASP A 5 8.25 8.27 -23.42
C ASP A 5 8.32 8.93 -22.03
N ILE A 6 7.44 8.52 -21.12
CA ILE A 6 7.41 8.97 -19.71
C ILE A 6 8.57 8.32 -18.94
N PHE A 7 8.85 7.05 -19.22
CA PHE A 7 9.93 6.27 -18.61
C PHE A 7 11.31 6.90 -18.84
N LYS A 8 11.55 7.49 -20.02
CA LYS A 8 12.84 8.13 -20.36
C LYS A 8 13.13 9.39 -19.54
N ASN A 9 12.10 10.11 -19.07
CA ASN A 9 12.29 11.32 -18.27
C ASN A 9 12.51 11.03 -16.77
N PHE A 10 11.96 9.93 -16.26
CA PHE A 10 12.12 9.47 -14.87
C PHE A 10 13.53 8.97 -14.53
N VAL A 11 14.32 8.62 -15.54
CA VAL A 11 15.67 8.03 -15.46
C VAL A 11 16.72 8.97 -14.83
N LYS A 12 16.47 10.27 -14.70
CA LYS A 12 17.53 11.24 -14.36
C LYS A 12 17.84 11.42 -12.85
N THR A 13 17.03 10.88 -11.94
CA THR A 13 17.23 11.03 -10.48
C THR A 13 18.06 9.86 -9.91
N LYS A 14 19.35 10.10 -9.71
CA LYS A 14 20.43 9.09 -9.83
C LYS A 14 20.73 8.20 -8.60
N PHE A 15 20.09 8.36 -7.44
CA PHE A 15 20.53 7.67 -6.20
C PHE A 15 19.52 6.71 -5.56
N ILE A 16 18.24 6.75 -5.95
CA ILE A 16 17.17 5.85 -5.44
C ILE A 16 16.93 4.64 -6.39
N ARG A 17 17.70 4.55 -7.47
CA ARG A 17 17.55 3.58 -8.58
C ARG A 17 17.99 2.13 -8.28
N ASN A 18 18.62 1.85 -7.16
CA ASN A 18 19.23 0.52 -6.95
C ASN A 18 18.36 -0.49 -6.20
N LEU A 19 17.13 -0.16 -5.84
CA LEU A 19 16.17 -1.16 -5.38
C LEU A 19 14.95 -1.15 -6.30
N ARG A 20 14.88 -2.18 -7.13
CA ARG A 20 13.83 -2.48 -8.11
C ARG A 20 12.44 -2.58 -7.46
N TYR A 21 11.80 -1.45 -7.23
CA TYR A 21 10.53 -1.31 -6.53
C TYR A 21 9.41 -0.78 -7.43
N GLU A 22 9.55 -0.80 -8.75
CA GLU A 22 8.49 -0.32 -9.66
C GLU A 22 7.44 -1.39 -10.03
N PRO A 23 7.79 -2.69 -10.22
CA PRO A 23 6.83 -3.67 -10.73
C PRO A 23 5.65 -3.97 -9.80
N HIS A 24 5.88 -3.95 -8.49
CA HIS A 24 4.82 -4.22 -7.51
C HIS A 24 3.78 -3.10 -7.48
N ILE A 25 4.19 -1.86 -7.77
CA ILE A 25 3.32 -0.68 -7.80
C ILE A 25 2.37 -0.74 -8.98
N VAL A 26 2.91 -1.03 -10.16
CA VAL A 26 2.12 -1.19 -11.39
C VAL A 26 1.10 -2.30 -11.20
N GLU A 27 1.51 -3.41 -10.57
CA GLU A 27 0.63 -4.54 -10.31
C GLU A 27 -0.45 -4.21 -9.28
N THR A 28 -0.11 -3.46 -8.23
CA THR A 28 -1.09 -2.91 -7.28
C THR A 28 -2.10 -2.02 -7.97
N ILE A 29 -1.67 -1.04 -8.77
CA ILE A 29 -2.58 -0.13 -9.48
C ILE A 29 -3.46 -0.90 -10.45
N SER A 30 -2.89 -1.86 -11.18
CA SER A 30 -3.63 -2.68 -12.15
C SER A 30 -4.69 -3.57 -11.49
N PHE A 31 -4.44 -4.00 -10.25
CA PHE A 31 -5.38 -4.82 -9.47
C PHE A 31 -6.47 -3.97 -8.83
N ILE A 32 -6.09 -2.88 -8.15
CA ILE A 32 -7.02 -1.98 -7.46
C ILE A 32 -7.91 -1.24 -8.46
N LYS A 33 -7.34 -0.82 -9.60
CA LYS A 33 -7.98 0.03 -10.61
C LYS A 33 -8.61 1.27 -9.97
N PRO A 34 -7.77 2.12 -9.36
CA PRO A 34 -8.25 3.23 -8.55
C PRO A 34 -9.11 4.24 -9.34
N GLU A 35 -9.03 4.25 -10.68
CA GLU A 35 -9.87 5.04 -11.58
C GLU A 35 -11.38 4.78 -11.45
N TYR A 36 -11.80 3.68 -10.82
CA TYR A 36 -13.22 3.37 -10.58
C TYR A 36 -13.76 3.94 -9.26
N TYR A 37 -12.93 4.63 -8.49
CA TYR A 37 -13.29 5.18 -7.20
C TYR A 37 -13.25 6.70 -7.21
N SER A 38 -14.17 7.29 -6.47
CA SER A 38 -14.33 8.73 -6.36
C SER A 38 -13.42 9.29 -5.28
N ASN A 39 -13.42 8.70 -4.07
CA ASN A 39 -12.68 9.19 -2.90
C ASN A 39 -11.86 8.06 -2.27
N ILE A 40 -10.53 8.14 -2.44
CA ILE A 40 -9.62 7.08 -2.01
C ILE A 40 -8.86 7.52 -0.77
N LEU A 41 -8.98 6.77 0.32
CA LEU A 41 -8.17 6.95 1.52
C LEU A 41 -6.96 6.01 1.48
N VAL A 42 -5.76 6.57 1.60
CA VAL A 42 -4.51 5.82 1.54
C VAL A 42 -3.78 5.86 2.88
N PHE A 43 -3.62 4.71 3.53
CA PHE A 43 -2.75 4.55 4.68
C PHE A 43 -1.34 4.15 4.24
N TYR A 44 -0.32 4.86 4.72
CA TYR A 44 1.07 4.61 4.36
C TYR A 44 2.04 4.86 5.52
N LYS A 45 3.18 4.19 5.51
CA LYS A 45 4.35 4.54 6.32
C LYS A 45 5.23 5.53 5.55
N GLN A 46 5.81 6.53 6.22
CA GLN A 46 6.49 7.70 5.62
C GLN A 46 7.60 7.37 4.59
N ILE A 47 8.02 6.11 4.50
CA ILE A 47 9.04 5.58 3.57
C ILE A 47 8.46 5.09 2.23
N ASN A 48 7.13 5.11 2.03
CA ASN A 48 6.55 4.42 0.87
C ASN A 48 6.67 5.19 -0.45
N TYR A 49 7.64 4.81 -1.27
CA TYR A 49 7.78 5.17 -2.70
C TYR A 49 6.47 4.92 -3.50
N LEU A 50 5.69 3.91 -3.11
CA LEU A 50 4.33 3.62 -3.55
C LEU A 50 3.39 4.83 -3.56
N LYS A 51 3.55 5.73 -2.57
CA LYS A 51 2.86 7.01 -2.46
C LYS A 51 3.03 7.86 -3.71
N SER A 52 4.26 8.00 -4.19
CA SER A 52 4.57 8.96 -5.26
C SER A 52 3.91 8.58 -6.58
N ILE A 53 3.77 7.28 -6.85
CA ILE A 53 3.26 6.78 -8.12
C ILE A 53 1.73 6.69 -8.12
N LEU A 54 1.11 6.31 -6.99
CA LEU A 54 -0.37 6.33 -6.87
C LEU A 54 -0.93 7.76 -7.00
N LEU A 55 -0.22 8.73 -6.41
CA LEU A 55 -0.56 10.17 -6.48
C LEU A 55 -0.27 10.81 -7.85
N GLU A 56 0.55 10.18 -8.70
CA GLU A 56 0.80 10.64 -10.06
C GLU A 56 -0.24 10.15 -11.08
N HIS A 57 -0.89 9.02 -10.80
CA HIS A 57 -1.82 8.36 -11.74
C HIS A 57 -3.30 8.62 -11.48
N LEU A 58 -3.63 9.24 -10.35
CA LEU A 58 -4.99 9.60 -10.00
C LEU A 58 -5.14 11.13 -9.99
N PRO A 59 -6.31 11.67 -10.39
CA PRO A 59 -6.60 13.08 -10.22
C PRO A 59 -6.50 13.41 -8.72
N LYS A 60 -5.53 14.25 -8.37
CA LYS A 60 -5.14 14.57 -6.98
C LYS A 60 -6.27 15.09 -6.10
N GLU A 61 -7.37 15.52 -6.69
CA GLU A 61 -8.47 16.19 -6.00
C GLU A 61 -9.21 15.27 -5.01
N ASN A 62 -9.14 13.95 -5.17
CA ASN A 62 -9.91 13.01 -4.35
C ASN A 62 -9.10 11.89 -3.69
N ILE A 63 -7.80 12.10 -3.49
CA ILE A 63 -6.94 11.16 -2.75
C ILE A 63 -6.64 11.78 -1.39
N TYR A 64 -6.94 11.02 -0.35
CA TYR A 64 -6.74 11.42 1.03
C TYR A 64 -5.70 10.51 1.66
N GLU A 65 -4.84 11.10 2.49
CA GLU A 65 -3.62 10.46 2.92
C GLU A 65 -3.55 10.38 4.43
N CYS A 66 -3.19 9.21 4.95
CA CYS A 66 -2.97 9.00 6.37
C CYS A 66 -1.62 8.32 6.61
N ASN A 67 -0.72 9.02 7.30
CA ASN A 67 0.54 8.42 7.76
C ASN A 67 0.25 7.55 8.98
N VAL A 68 0.61 6.27 8.90
CA VAL A 68 0.39 5.28 9.96
C VAL A 68 1.17 5.60 11.23
N GLU A 69 2.23 6.39 11.14
CA GLU A 69 3.01 6.87 12.29
C GLU A 69 2.40 8.12 12.93
N ASN A 70 1.46 8.78 12.25
CA ASN A 70 0.80 10.00 12.72
C ASN A 70 -0.70 9.98 12.40
N LEU A 71 -1.40 9.01 13.00
CA LEU A 71 -2.83 8.79 12.79
C LEU A 71 -3.73 9.88 13.41
N GLU A 72 -3.20 10.67 14.34
CA GLU A 72 -3.94 11.75 15.02
C GLU A 72 -4.41 12.83 14.04
N ASN A 73 -3.70 12.99 12.93
CA ASN A 73 -4.02 13.95 11.87
C ASN A 73 -4.96 13.37 10.79
N CYS A 74 -5.42 12.14 10.95
CA CYS A 74 -6.26 11.45 9.97
C CYS A 74 -7.75 11.61 10.28
N THR A 75 -8.22 12.85 10.30
CA THR A 75 -9.62 13.21 10.48
C THR A 75 -10.19 13.73 9.16
N PHE A 76 -11.25 13.10 8.69
CA PHE A 76 -11.87 13.42 7.41
C PHE A 76 -13.38 13.47 7.55
N ASP A 77 -13.99 14.57 7.10
CA ASP A 77 -15.45 14.76 7.08
C ASP A 77 -16.07 14.33 5.73
N ILE A 78 -15.46 13.34 5.08
CA ILE A 78 -15.79 12.91 3.71
C ILE A 78 -15.99 11.40 3.69
N LYS A 79 -16.91 10.94 2.85
CA LYS A 79 -17.13 9.51 2.62
C LYS A 79 -16.13 8.98 1.60
N PHE A 80 -15.48 7.87 1.95
CA PHE A 80 -14.59 7.14 1.06
C PHE A 80 -15.32 5.94 0.46
N ASP A 81 -15.07 5.67 -0.81
CA ASP A 81 -15.54 4.46 -1.50
C ASP A 81 -14.41 3.44 -1.70
N CYS A 82 -13.15 3.85 -1.45
CA CYS A 82 -11.99 2.97 -1.45
C CYS A 82 -11.01 3.33 -0.34
N ILE A 83 -10.46 2.29 0.29
CA ILE A 83 -9.41 2.40 1.28
C ILE A 83 -8.26 1.52 0.81
N VAL A 84 -7.06 2.09 0.69
CA VAL A 84 -5.85 1.35 0.35
C VAL A 84 -4.86 1.46 1.49
N ILE A 85 -4.47 0.31 2.01
CA ILE A 85 -3.52 0.20 3.10
C ILE A 85 -2.22 -0.37 2.56
N PHE A 86 -1.16 0.43 2.62
CA PHE A 86 0.17 -0.02 2.26
C PHE A 86 0.96 -0.48 3.47
N LEU A 87 1.38 -1.75 3.42
CA LEU A 87 2.39 -2.36 4.28
C LEU A 87 2.06 -2.26 5.77
N CYS A 88 0.78 -2.27 6.14
CA CYS A 88 0.36 -2.10 7.53
C CYS A 88 0.16 -3.40 8.30
N LYS A 89 0.23 -4.58 7.67
CA LYS A 89 0.23 -5.85 8.41
C LYS A 89 1.31 -5.92 9.50
N ASN A 90 2.32 -5.06 9.39
CA ASN A 90 3.49 -4.98 10.25
C ASN A 90 3.54 -3.67 11.07
N SER A 91 2.44 -2.90 11.07
CA SER A 91 2.35 -1.66 11.85
C SER A 91 1.88 -2.00 13.27
N SER A 92 2.54 -1.42 14.28
CA SER A 92 2.05 -1.45 15.66
C SER A 92 0.69 -0.77 15.82
N ASN A 93 0.30 0.07 14.85
CA ASN A 93 -0.89 0.89 14.90
C ASN A 93 -2.10 0.26 14.16
N GLN A 94 -2.02 -1.02 13.81
CA GLN A 94 -3.09 -1.76 13.13
C GLN A 94 -4.47 -1.60 13.78
N TYR A 95 -4.53 -1.64 15.11
CA TYR A 95 -5.80 -1.49 15.83
C TYR A 95 -6.40 -0.08 15.68
N SER A 96 -5.56 0.95 15.67
CA SER A 96 -6.00 2.34 15.46
C SER A 96 -6.47 2.56 14.01
N ILE A 97 -5.75 2.00 13.03
CA ILE A 97 -6.14 2.02 11.63
C ILE A 97 -7.48 1.30 11.43
N TYR A 98 -7.64 0.12 12.04
CA TYR A 98 -8.89 -0.64 12.02
C TYR A 98 -10.07 0.20 12.56
N LYS A 99 -9.88 0.91 13.68
CA LYS A 99 -10.93 1.80 14.22
C LYS A 99 -11.33 2.91 13.25
N ILE A 100 -10.36 3.50 12.54
CA ILE A 100 -10.64 4.52 11.53
C ILE A 100 -11.45 3.91 10.38
N ILE A 101 -11.02 2.74 9.88
CA ILE A 101 -11.73 2.04 8.80
C ILE A 101 -13.14 1.66 9.22
N GLN A 102 -13.35 1.20 10.45
CA GLN A 102 -14.68 0.84 10.94
C GLN A 102 -15.66 2.02 10.96
N SER A 103 -15.15 3.26 11.07
CA SER A 103 -15.98 4.47 10.95
C SER A 103 -16.38 4.80 9.51
N ILE A 104 -15.73 4.17 8.52
CA ILE A 104 -15.97 4.33 7.09
C ILE A 104 -16.77 3.12 6.60
N SER A 105 -18.07 3.29 6.38
CA SER A 105 -18.93 2.21 5.90
C SER A 105 -18.95 2.10 4.36
N ASN A 106 -19.08 0.86 3.86
CA ASN A 106 -19.27 0.53 2.45
C ASN A 106 -18.11 0.95 1.51
N ALA A 107 -16.87 0.90 1.98
CA ALA A 107 -15.69 1.16 1.15
C ALA A 107 -15.02 -0.15 0.73
N ASP A 108 -14.51 -0.22 -0.49
CA ASP A 108 -13.64 -1.34 -0.87
C ASP A 108 -12.30 -1.21 -0.13
N LEU A 109 -11.93 -2.22 0.65
CA LEU A 109 -10.66 -2.23 1.38
C LEU A 109 -9.61 -3.08 0.67
N PHE A 110 -8.49 -2.46 0.32
CA PHE A 110 -7.32 -3.11 -0.23
C PHE A 110 -6.15 -3.06 0.74
N ILE A 111 -5.48 -4.19 0.94
CA ILE A 111 -4.26 -4.28 1.75
C ILE A 111 -3.14 -4.80 0.87
N VAL A 112 -2.05 -4.05 0.81
CA VAL A 112 -0.88 -4.35 0.01
C VAL A 112 0.28 -4.64 0.95
N ASP A 113 0.70 -5.90 1.02
CA ASP A 113 1.77 -6.34 1.91
C ASP A 113 2.96 -6.91 1.14
N TYR A 114 4.13 -6.89 1.77
CA TYR A 114 5.31 -7.57 1.25
C TYR A 114 5.26 -9.07 1.50
N LEU A 115 5.80 -9.81 0.54
CA LEU A 115 6.07 -11.25 0.63
C LEU A 115 7.59 -11.46 0.75
N MET A 116 8.01 -12.52 1.44
CA MET A 116 9.44 -12.88 1.50
C MET A 116 9.98 -13.17 0.10
N GLY A 117 10.98 -12.39 -0.30
CA GLY A 117 11.57 -12.47 -1.63
C GLY A 117 12.90 -13.21 -1.65
N ASN A 118 13.69 -12.88 -2.68
CA ASN A 118 15.06 -13.38 -2.79
C ASN A 118 15.98 -12.80 -1.68
N LYS A 119 17.19 -13.35 -1.54
CA LYS A 119 18.14 -12.93 -0.49
C LYS A 119 18.45 -11.43 -0.49
N LEU A 120 18.56 -10.82 -1.67
CA LEU A 120 18.85 -9.39 -1.80
C LEU A 120 17.67 -8.53 -1.36
N PHE A 121 16.46 -8.88 -1.77
CA PHE A 121 15.23 -8.21 -1.34
C PHE A 121 15.07 -8.31 0.18
N ASN A 122 15.23 -9.50 0.74
CA ASN A 122 15.10 -9.72 2.18
C ASN A 122 16.17 -8.96 2.97
N LEU A 123 17.40 -8.87 2.45
CA LEU A 123 18.47 -8.07 3.06
C LEU A 123 18.13 -6.58 3.01
N ALA A 124 17.68 -6.08 1.87
CA ALA A 124 17.28 -4.69 1.71
C ALA A 124 16.15 -4.32 2.67
N LEU A 125 15.09 -5.13 2.71
CA LEU A 125 13.97 -4.94 3.62
C LEU A 125 14.41 -4.97 5.09
N ARG A 126 15.29 -5.90 5.48
CA ARG A 126 15.85 -5.96 6.84
C ARG A 126 16.61 -4.69 7.23
N LEU A 127 17.32 -4.08 6.28
CA LEU A 127 18.10 -2.86 6.51
C LEU A 127 17.21 -1.60 6.51
N SER A 128 16.20 -1.54 5.65
CA SER A 128 15.33 -0.36 5.52
C SER A 128 14.15 -0.35 6.50
N ASP A 129 13.58 -1.51 6.81
CA ASP A 129 12.43 -1.67 7.70
C ASP A 129 12.48 -3.03 8.42
N LYS A 130 13.30 -3.08 9.48
CA LYS A 130 13.55 -4.30 10.28
C LYS A 130 12.26 -4.88 10.89
N THR A 131 11.31 -4.02 11.27
CA THR A 131 10.02 -4.43 11.84
C THR A 131 9.22 -5.20 10.79
N SER A 132 9.01 -4.60 9.62
CA SER A 132 8.36 -5.27 8.49
C SER A 132 9.04 -6.59 8.11
N TYR A 133 10.39 -6.61 8.07
CA TYR A 133 11.13 -7.85 7.81
C TYR A 133 10.83 -8.96 8.84
N ASN A 134 10.82 -8.63 10.13
CA ASN A 134 10.57 -9.59 11.20
C ASN A 134 9.13 -10.12 11.17
N ASP A 135 8.16 -9.24 10.92
CA ASP A 135 6.74 -9.59 10.97
C ASP A 135 6.36 -10.53 9.83
N ILE A 136 6.83 -10.26 8.60
CA ILE A 136 6.62 -11.17 7.46
C ILE A 136 7.32 -12.52 7.70
N LYS A 137 8.48 -12.52 8.38
CA LYS A 137 9.21 -13.75 8.71
C LYS A 137 8.47 -14.59 9.75
N GLN A 138 7.84 -13.95 10.73
CA GLN A 138 7.09 -14.60 11.81
C GLN A 138 5.64 -14.96 11.42
N LYS A 139 5.16 -14.50 10.26
CA LYS A 139 3.78 -14.72 9.78
C LYS A 139 2.73 -14.26 10.79
N ILE A 140 2.95 -13.10 11.41
CA ILE A 140 1.98 -12.54 12.35
C ILE A 140 0.68 -12.26 11.59
N PRO A 141 -0.47 -12.78 12.05
CA PRO A 141 -1.76 -12.49 11.42
C PRO A 141 -2.12 -11.01 11.58
N SER A 142 -2.78 -10.44 10.56
CA SER A 142 -3.24 -9.06 10.63
C SER A 142 -4.62 -8.99 11.27
N ILE A 143 -4.88 -7.96 12.10
CA ILE A 143 -6.23 -7.70 12.61
C ILE A 143 -7.26 -7.55 11.47
N PHE A 144 -6.83 -7.07 10.30
CA PHE A 144 -7.71 -6.91 9.15
C PHE A 144 -8.15 -8.26 8.57
N GLU A 145 -7.24 -9.25 8.54
CA GLU A 145 -7.54 -10.62 8.11
C GLU A 145 -8.46 -11.35 9.10
N GLU A 146 -8.43 -10.96 10.38
CA GLU A 146 -9.31 -11.52 11.41
C GLU A 146 -10.71 -10.88 11.42
N LYS A 147 -10.80 -9.59 11.10
CA LYS A 147 -12.04 -8.80 11.26
C LYS A 147 -12.83 -8.62 9.97
N PHE A 148 -12.17 -8.66 8.82
CA PHE A 148 -12.83 -8.45 7.53
C PHE A 148 -12.85 -9.74 6.70
N LEU A 149 -13.91 -9.89 5.89
CA LEU A 149 -14.04 -11.01 4.98
C LEU A 149 -13.17 -10.77 3.74
N LEU A 150 -12.24 -11.68 3.47
CA LEU A 150 -11.44 -11.65 2.24
C LEU A 150 -12.34 -11.94 1.04
N ILE A 151 -12.35 -11.04 0.06
CA ILE A 151 -13.11 -11.16 -1.19
C ILE A 151 -12.21 -11.70 -2.30
N ASP A 152 -11.01 -11.13 -2.45
CA ASP A 152 -10.10 -11.44 -3.55
C ASP A 152 -8.64 -11.27 -3.11
N GLU A 153 -7.72 -11.98 -3.76
CA GLU A 153 -6.29 -11.94 -3.46
C GLU A 153 -5.44 -12.10 -4.72
N LEU A 154 -4.43 -11.23 -4.86
CA LEU A 154 -3.34 -11.38 -5.82
C LEU A 154 -2.03 -11.62 -5.09
N ILE A 155 -1.39 -12.76 -5.36
CA ILE A 155 -0.06 -13.09 -4.84
C ILE A 155 0.97 -12.99 -5.97
N SER A 156 1.82 -11.96 -5.92
CA SER A 156 2.91 -11.79 -6.87
C SER A 156 4.25 -12.15 -6.25
N LYS A 157 4.65 -13.41 -6.43
CA LYS A 157 5.98 -13.90 -6.00
C LYS A 157 7.13 -13.23 -6.76
N LYS A 158 6.88 -12.82 -8.01
CA LYS A 158 7.87 -12.12 -8.84
C LYS A 158 8.22 -10.76 -8.23
N ASN A 159 7.21 -10.07 -7.73
CA ASN A 159 7.33 -8.70 -7.23
C ASN A 159 7.33 -8.62 -5.68
N ASN A 160 7.29 -9.78 -5.00
CA ASN A 160 7.34 -9.91 -3.55
C ASN A 160 6.23 -9.12 -2.85
N ILE A 161 5.02 -9.16 -3.38
CA ILE A 161 3.85 -8.53 -2.76
C ILE A 161 2.62 -9.45 -2.78
N THR A 162 1.71 -9.16 -1.88
CA THR A 162 0.34 -9.66 -1.88
C THR A 162 -0.61 -8.47 -1.82
N ILE A 163 -1.66 -8.51 -2.62
CA ILE A 163 -2.74 -7.52 -2.58
C ILE A 163 -4.02 -8.28 -2.22
N LYS A 164 -4.70 -7.85 -1.17
CA LYS A 164 -5.92 -8.48 -0.67
C LYS A 164 -7.05 -7.47 -0.70
N LYS A 165 -8.19 -7.86 -1.26
CA LYS A 165 -9.44 -7.11 -1.22
C LYS A 165 -10.34 -7.68 -0.12
N PHE A 166 -10.88 -6.81 0.71
CA PHE A 166 -11.77 -7.15 1.82
C PHE A 166 -13.10 -6.41 1.70
N SER A 167 -14.14 -7.01 2.28
CA SER A 167 -15.41 -6.32 2.55
C SER A 167 -15.31 -5.62 3.90
N THR A 168 -15.51 -4.30 3.93
CA THR A 168 -15.67 -3.53 5.19
C THR A 168 -17.10 -3.49 5.65
#